data_AF-A0A2R9UC99-F1
#
_entry.id   AF-A0A2R9UC99-F1
#
_cell.length_a   1.000
_cell.length_b   1.000
_cell.length_c   1.000
_cell.angle_alpha   90.00
_cell.angle_beta   90.00
_cell.angle_gamma   90.00
#
_symmetry.space_group_name_H-M   'P 1'
#
loop_
_entity.id
_entity.type
_entity.pdbx_description
1 polymer ?
#
loop_
_entity_poly.entity_id
_entity_poly.type
_entity_poly.pdbx_seq_one_letter_code
_entity_poly.pdbx_strand_id
1 'polypeptide(L)'
;MSAEAAPLAVLGVRWAEHPQRNVEIRGLFRWRFRATAREPLRFIDWTVDGRPLRDRLTFSNGRECEDITFLTEGSGADEFAIGSLRVLLGEDASDMDWWVRYDDGRVGLLFCPGCGGLDCGGVSADVRVMDTTVEWRNIGYQDANHPFDIEQEVPVFTLRFDRAQYETTVRTLLAVWIA
;
A
#
# COMPACT_ATOMS: atom_id res chain seq x y z
N MET A 1 25.48 -10.51 -23.21
CA MET A 1 24.82 -11.35 -22.19
C MET A 1 23.44 -10.76 -21.99
N SER A 2 22.40 -11.37 -22.57
CA SER A 2 21.03 -10.91 -22.33
C SER A 2 20.68 -11.25 -20.90
N ALA A 3 20.36 -10.25 -20.08
CA ALA A 3 19.75 -10.48 -18.78
C ALA A 3 18.43 -11.23 -19.02
N GLU A 4 18.34 -12.46 -18.52
CA GLU A 4 17.09 -13.20 -18.49
C GLU A 4 16.07 -12.33 -17.75
N ALA A 5 14.97 -11.98 -18.42
CA ALA A 5 13.95 -11.14 -17.81
C ALA A 5 13.42 -11.85 -16.56
N ALA A 6 13.43 -11.16 -15.42
CA ALA A 6 12.91 -11.71 -14.18
C ALA A 6 11.49 -12.28 -14.40
N PRO A 7 11.16 -13.44 -13.80
CA PRO A 7 9.86 -14.07 -13.99
C PRO A 7 8.72 -13.12 -13.58
N LEU A 8 7.60 -13.21 -14.30
CA LEU A 8 6.39 -12.46 -13.95
C LEU A 8 5.82 -13.00 -12.64
N ALA A 9 5.61 -12.10 -11.68
CA ALA A 9 4.93 -12.40 -10.43
C ALA A 9 3.42 -12.44 -10.64
N VAL A 10 2.72 -13.09 -9.71
CA VAL A 10 1.25 -13.14 -9.69
C VAL A 10 0.72 -12.20 -8.60
N LEU A 11 -0.08 -11.20 -9.01
CA LEU A 11 -0.76 -10.31 -8.07
C LEU A 11 -2.05 -10.97 -7.55
N GLY A 12 -2.13 -11.18 -6.26
CA GLY A 12 -3.35 -11.63 -5.59
C GLY A 12 -3.74 -10.71 -4.44
N VAL A 13 -4.79 -11.11 -3.74
CA VAL A 13 -5.25 -10.44 -2.52
C VAL A 13 -5.70 -11.43 -1.46
N ARG A 14 -5.68 -10.98 -0.19
CA ARG A 14 -6.27 -11.73 0.92
C ARG A 14 -6.84 -10.78 1.97
N TRP A 15 -7.84 -11.22 2.73
CA TRP A 15 -8.19 -10.55 3.97
C TRP A 15 -7.05 -10.71 4.99
N ALA A 16 -6.73 -9.63 5.68
CA ALA A 16 -5.79 -9.57 6.78
C ALA A 16 -6.36 -8.72 7.92
N GLU A 17 -5.69 -8.76 9.07
CA GLU A 17 -6.07 -7.99 10.26
C GLU A 17 -4.89 -7.13 10.70
N HIS A 18 -5.17 -5.89 11.05
CA HIS A 18 -4.21 -4.98 11.67
C HIS A 18 -4.63 -4.73 13.13
N PRO A 19 -3.78 -5.02 14.13
CA PRO A 19 -4.13 -4.83 15.53
C PRO A 19 -4.33 -3.35 15.84
N GLN A 20 -5.45 -3.00 16.47
CA GLN A 20 -5.72 -1.62 16.88
C GLN A 20 -5.66 -1.43 18.40
N ARG A 21 -5.21 -0.25 18.84
CA ARG A 21 -5.08 0.11 20.26
C ARG A 21 -5.60 1.51 20.50
N ASN A 22 -6.39 1.69 21.55
CA ASN A 22 -6.69 3.02 22.11
C ASN A 22 -5.58 3.40 23.08
N VAL A 23 -5.08 4.63 22.98
CA VAL A 23 -4.16 5.20 23.98
C VAL A 23 -4.92 6.26 24.77
N GLU A 24 -5.33 5.91 25.99
CA GLU A 24 -5.88 6.88 26.91
C GLU A 24 -4.76 7.58 27.67
N ILE A 25 -4.83 8.90 27.71
CA ILE A 25 -3.99 9.73 28.54
C ILE A 25 -4.76 10.11 29.80
N ARG A 26 -4.23 9.76 30.98
CA ARG A 26 -4.81 10.15 32.27
C ARG A 26 -3.83 10.95 33.13
N GLY A 27 -4.32 12.05 33.72
CA GLY A 27 -3.68 12.80 34.81
C GLY A 27 -3.31 14.26 34.46
N LEU A 28 -3.68 15.22 35.31
CA LEU A 28 -3.36 16.66 35.12
C LEU A 28 -1.88 17.02 35.37
N PHE A 29 -1.11 16.17 36.08
CA PHE A 29 0.28 16.47 36.49
C PHE A 29 1.27 15.31 36.27
N ARG A 30 0.81 14.13 35.83
CA ARG A 30 1.67 12.98 35.50
C ARG A 30 0.99 12.13 34.43
N TRP A 31 1.40 12.32 33.18
CA TRP A 31 0.88 11.62 32.01
C TRP A 31 1.04 10.11 32.19
N ARG A 32 -0.07 9.40 32.43
CA ARG A 32 -0.12 7.94 32.36
C ARG A 32 -0.83 7.54 31.07
N PHE A 33 -0.11 6.82 30.23
CA PHE A 33 -0.64 6.23 29.01
C PHE A 33 -1.19 4.84 29.35
N ARG A 34 -2.46 4.59 29.04
CA ARG A 34 -3.06 3.26 29.10
C ARG A 34 -3.45 2.85 27.69
N ALA A 35 -2.81 1.79 27.19
CA ALA A 35 -3.22 1.16 25.95
C ALA A 35 -4.31 0.11 26.22
N THR A 36 -5.45 0.19 25.53
CA THR A 36 -6.47 -0.86 25.51
C THR A 36 -6.65 -1.39 24.09
N ALA A 37 -6.71 -2.72 23.95
CA ALA A 37 -6.93 -3.34 22.64
C ALA A 37 -8.33 -2.99 22.12
N ARG A 38 -8.43 -2.74 20.81
CA ARG A 38 -9.69 -2.64 20.07
C ARG A 38 -9.87 -3.88 19.21
N GLU A 39 -11.06 -4.00 18.62
CA GLU A 39 -11.28 -4.95 17.52
C GLU A 39 -10.25 -4.68 16.41
N PRO A 40 -9.60 -5.73 15.86
CA PRO A 40 -8.66 -5.57 14.77
C PRO A 40 -9.33 -4.93 13.55
N LEU A 41 -8.59 -4.09 12.85
CA LEU A 41 -9.04 -3.55 11.57
C LEU A 41 -8.83 -4.62 10.49
N ARG A 42 -9.92 -5.07 9.88
CA ARG A 42 -9.87 -6.02 8.76
C ARG A 42 -9.72 -5.27 7.45
N PHE A 43 -8.83 -5.74 6.57
CA PHE A 43 -8.55 -5.10 5.28
C PHE A 43 -8.11 -6.11 4.22
N ILE A 44 -8.20 -5.72 2.95
CA ILE A 44 -7.64 -6.47 1.82
C ILE A 44 -6.17 -6.11 1.65
N ASP A 45 -5.30 -7.11 1.77
CA ASP A 45 -3.87 -6.98 1.59
C ASP A 45 -3.43 -7.44 0.20
N TRP A 46 -2.42 -6.77 -0.35
CA TRP A 46 -1.77 -7.20 -1.59
C TRP A 46 -0.89 -8.41 -1.35
N THR A 47 -0.99 -9.41 -2.23
CA THR A 47 -0.08 -10.56 -2.24
C THR A 47 0.64 -10.67 -3.57
N VAL A 48 1.88 -11.12 -3.51
CA VAL A 48 2.76 -11.35 -4.65
C VAL A 48 3.25 -12.80 -4.53
N ASP A 49 2.85 -13.63 -5.49
CA ASP A 49 3.10 -15.08 -5.48
C ASP A 49 2.52 -15.75 -4.22
N GLY A 50 1.33 -15.29 -3.79
CA GLY A 50 0.60 -15.80 -2.64
C GLY A 50 1.13 -15.34 -1.27
N ARG A 51 2.18 -14.51 -1.22
CA ARG A 51 2.72 -13.93 0.02
C ARG A 51 2.42 -12.44 0.11
N PRO A 52 2.11 -11.89 1.30
CA PRO A 52 1.96 -10.45 1.49
C PRO A 52 3.09 -9.64 0.88
N LEU A 53 2.76 -8.48 0.31
CA LEU A 53 3.77 -7.53 -0.13
C LEU A 53 4.64 -7.05 1.05
N ARG A 54 4.02 -6.79 2.21
CA ARG A 54 4.70 -6.31 3.42
C ARG A 54 5.78 -7.24 3.96
N ASP A 55 5.68 -8.55 3.71
CA ASP A 55 6.69 -9.52 4.12
C ASP A 55 8.04 -9.31 3.42
N ARG A 56 8.06 -8.53 2.32
CA ARG A 56 9.27 -8.15 1.57
C ARG A 56 9.88 -6.82 2.04
N LEU A 57 9.29 -6.17 3.05
CA LEU A 57 9.57 -4.78 3.47
C LEU A 57 9.96 -4.69 4.95
N THR A 58 10.81 -5.61 5.44
CA THR A 58 11.36 -5.52 6.80
C THR A 58 12.43 -4.42 6.87
N PHE A 59 12.27 -3.49 7.81
CA PHE A 59 13.23 -2.43 8.05
C PHE A 59 14.55 -2.99 8.62
N SER A 60 15.66 -2.28 8.41
CA SER A 60 17.00 -2.66 8.88
C SER A 60 17.07 -2.90 10.40
N ASN A 61 16.21 -2.23 11.17
CA ASN A 61 16.06 -2.40 12.61
C ASN A 61 15.19 -3.60 13.02
N GLY A 62 14.74 -4.41 12.06
CA GLY A 62 13.88 -5.58 12.27
C GLY A 62 12.39 -5.28 12.39
N ARG A 63 11.97 -4.01 12.30
CA ARG A 63 10.55 -3.65 12.28
C ARG A 63 9.88 -4.20 11.02
N GLU A 64 8.70 -4.79 11.18
CA GLU A 64 7.86 -5.23 10.06
C GLU A 64 7.05 -4.05 9.51
N CYS A 65 6.70 -4.11 8.22
CA CYS A 65 5.80 -3.15 7.61
C CYS A 65 4.35 -3.45 8.04
N GLU A 66 3.76 -2.53 8.81
CA GLU A 66 2.38 -2.62 9.33
C GLU A 66 1.37 -1.84 8.45
N ASP A 67 1.84 -1.20 7.38
CA ASP A 67 0.99 -0.43 6.47
C ASP A 67 -0.06 -1.30 5.76
N ILE A 68 -1.23 -0.70 5.52
CA ILE A 68 -2.43 -1.38 5.02
C ILE A 68 -2.98 -0.70 3.77
N THR A 69 -3.88 -1.34 3.04
CA THR A 69 -4.64 -0.65 1.98
C THR A 69 -5.82 0.12 2.58
N PHE A 70 -6.41 1.04 1.81
CA PHE A 70 -7.71 1.65 2.16
C PHE A 70 -8.89 0.68 2.06
N LEU A 71 -8.69 -0.53 1.54
CA LEU A 71 -9.70 -1.55 1.30
C LEU A 71 -10.08 -2.26 2.61
N THR A 72 -10.60 -1.50 3.57
CA THR A 72 -10.98 -1.98 4.91
C THR A 72 -12.40 -2.55 4.91
N GLU A 73 -12.70 -3.47 5.82
CA GLU A 73 -14.05 -4.02 5.95
C GLU A 73 -15.07 -2.91 6.24
N GLY A 74 -16.10 -2.80 5.39
CA GLY A 74 -17.12 -1.77 5.48
C GLY A 74 -16.81 -0.45 4.75
N SER A 75 -15.65 -0.32 4.09
CA SER A 75 -15.28 0.87 3.29
C SER A 75 -15.83 0.90 1.85
N GLY A 76 -16.96 0.23 1.59
CA GLY A 76 -17.61 0.31 0.28
C GLY A 76 -17.94 1.76 -0.08
N ALA A 77 -17.76 2.12 -1.35
CA ALA A 77 -17.90 3.47 -1.89
C ALA A 77 -16.94 4.54 -1.31
N ASP A 78 -15.91 4.15 -0.54
CA ASP A 78 -14.89 5.08 -0.06
C ASP A 78 -14.03 5.61 -1.23
N GLU A 79 -13.90 6.94 -1.31
CA GLU A 79 -13.21 7.63 -2.41
C GLU A 79 -11.72 7.33 -2.44
N PHE A 80 -11.07 7.16 -1.28
CA PHE A 80 -9.65 6.82 -1.20
C PHE A 80 -9.39 5.38 -1.65
N ALA A 81 -10.25 4.46 -1.24
CA ALA A 81 -10.21 3.07 -1.72
C ALA A 81 -10.36 3.01 -3.25
N ILE A 82 -11.38 3.65 -3.80
CA ILE A 82 -11.62 3.69 -5.26
C ILE A 82 -10.47 4.39 -5.99
N GLY A 83 -10.02 5.55 -5.50
CA GLY A 83 -8.90 6.29 -6.06
C GLY A 83 -7.63 5.44 -6.11
N SER A 84 -7.30 4.76 -5.00
CA SER A 84 -6.11 3.92 -4.91
C SER A 84 -6.10 2.76 -5.93
N LEU A 85 -7.27 2.22 -6.27
CA LEU A 85 -7.40 1.17 -7.29
C LEU A 85 -7.32 1.71 -8.71
N ARG A 86 -7.90 2.89 -8.98
CA ARG A 86 -7.84 3.54 -10.31
C ARG A 86 -6.42 3.91 -10.70
N VAL A 87 -5.64 4.48 -9.77
CA VAL A 87 -4.26 4.89 -10.06
C VAL A 87 -3.35 3.70 -10.39
N LEU A 88 -3.63 2.53 -9.82
CA LEU A 88 -2.95 1.27 -10.13
C LEU A 88 -3.27 0.75 -11.55
N LEU A 89 -4.45 1.06 -12.09
CA LEU A 89 -4.83 0.77 -13.47
C LEU A 89 -4.26 1.78 -14.47
N GLY A 90 -3.54 2.80 -14.01
CA GLY A 90 -3.09 3.92 -14.84
C GLY A 90 -4.23 4.85 -15.25
N GLU A 91 -5.39 4.75 -14.59
CA GLU A 91 -6.53 5.63 -14.83
C GLU A 91 -6.30 6.99 -14.15
N ASP A 92 -6.96 8.02 -14.66
CA ASP A 92 -6.96 9.35 -14.06
C ASP A 92 -7.75 9.31 -12.74
N ALA A 93 -7.15 9.88 -11.70
CA ALA A 93 -7.74 10.07 -10.37
C ALA A 93 -7.37 11.45 -9.84
N SER A 94 -7.32 12.46 -10.72
CA SER A 94 -6.91 13.83 -10.40
C SER A 94 -7.68 14.48 -9.25
N ASP A 95 -8.91 14.03 -8.98
CA ASP A 95 -9.69 14.42 -7.80
C ASP A 95 -9.09 13.91 -6.48
N MET A 96 -8.43 12.75 -6.51
CA MET A 96 -7.85 12.06 -5.35
C MET A 96 -6.32 12.01 -5.35
N ASP A 97 -5.64 12.57 -6.36
CA ASP A 97 -4.21 12.37 -6.59
C ASP A 97 -3.35 12.66 -5.34
N TRP A 98 -3.64 13.72 -4.57
CA TRP A 98 -2.86 14.05 -3.36
C TRP A 98 -3.00 13.05 -2.20
N TRP A 99 -3.96 12.12 -2.29
CA TRP A 99 -4.16 11.06 -1.31
C TRP A 99 -3.55 9.72 -1.72
N VAL A 100 -3.34 9.51 -3.01
CA VAL A 100 -2.95 8.20 -3.57
C VAL A 100 -1.71 8.24 -4.46
N ARG A 101 -1.22 9.43 -4.84
CA ARG A 101 0.02 9.67 -5.55
C ARG A 101 0.88 10.72 -4.83
N TYR A 102 2.19 10.50 -4.86
CA TYR A 102 3.19 11.46 -4.43
C TYR A 102 3.46 12.47 -5.54
N ASP A 103 4.03 13.62 -5.19
CA ASP A 103 4.36 14.71 -6.13
C ASP A 103 5.32 14.30 -7.26
N ASP A 104 6.13 13.25 -7.04
CA ASP A 104 7.01 12.66 -8.05
C ASP A 104 6.30 11.63 -8.96
N GLY A 105 4.98 11.48 -8.82
CA GLY A 105 4.13 10.60 -9.60
C GLY A 105 4.09 9.15 -9.12
N ARG A 106 4.79 8.81 -8.03
CA ARG A 106 4.74 7.47 -7.44
C ARG A 106 3.37 7.22 -6.82
N VAL A 107 2.91 5.98 -6.89
CA VAL A 107 1.60 5.55 -6.41
C VAL A 107 1.75 4.90 -5.04
N GLY A 108 0.89 5.25 -4.08
CA GLY A 108 0.77 4.56 -2.79
C GLY A 108 0.18 3.15 -2.96
N LEU A 109 0.87 2.16 -2.40
CA LEU A 109 0.47 0.75 -2.39
C LEU A 109 -0.08 0.33 -1.02
N LEU A 110 0.55 0.79 0.06
CA LEU A 110 0.17 0.57 1.46
C LEU A 110 0.34 1.89 2.21
N PHE A 111 -0.57 2.18 3.14
CA PHE A 111 -0.74 3.44 3.82
C PHE A 111 -0.71 3.25 5.34
N CYS A 112 -0.32 4.29 6.07
CA CYS A 112 -0.29 4.28 7.52
C CYS A 112 -1.69 3.95 8.09
N PRO A 113 -1.83 2.89 8.91
CA PRO A 113 -3.13 2.45 9.45
C PRO A 113 -3.73 3.44 10.46
N GLY A 114 -2.94 4.40 10.95
CA GLY A 114 -3.38 5.41 11.92
C GLY A 114 -3.95 6.67 11.28
N CYS A 115 -3.26 7.21 10.26
CA CYS A 115 -3.62 8.50 9.66
C CYS A 115 -4.15 8.37 8.23
N GLY A 116 -3.90 7.25 7.53
CA GLY A 116 -4.30 7.02 6.14
C GLY A 116 -3.58 7.88 5.09
N GLY A 117 -3.02 9.03 5.45
CA GLY A 117 -2.39 9.96 4.51
C GLY A 117 -0.94 9.61 4.15
N LEU A 118 -0.50 10.13 3.01
CA LEU A 118 0.88 10.02 2.50
C LEU A 118 1.89 10.79 3.36
N ASP A 119 1.44 11.78 4.15
CA ASP A 119 2.29 12.58 5.05
C ASP A 119 2.99 11.73 6.13
N CYS A 120 2.32 10.68 6.63
CA CYS A 120 2.91 9.77 7.61
C CYS A 120 3.86 8.74 6.98
N GLY A 121 3.89 8.71 5.65
CA GLY A 121 4.59 7.72 4.86
C GLY A 121 3.81 6.43 4.65
N GLY A 122 4.24 5.72 3.62
CA GLY A 122 3.69 4.43 3.22
C GLY A 122 4.57 3.76 2.17
N VAL A 123 4.15 2.58 1.74
CA VAL A 123 4.82 1.85 0.66
C VAL A 123 4.34 2.42 -0.66
N SER A 124 5.27 2.82 -1.53
CA SER A 124 4.97 3.38 -2.84
C SER A 124 5.74 2.68 -3.96
N ALA A 125 5.33 2.89 -5.21
CA ALA A 125 6.06 2.44 -6.39
C ALA A 125 5.91 3.41 -7.57
N ASP A 126 6.89 3.41 -8.47
CA ASP A 126 6.69 3.94 -9.82
C ASP A 126 5.95 2.88 -10.65
N VAL A 127 4.65 3.09 -10.88
CA VAL A 127 3.77 2.15 -11.58
C VAL A 127 3.79 2.45 -13.07
N ARG A 128 4.21 1.46 -13.86
CA ARG A 128 4.25 1.53 -15.33
C ARG A 128 3.38 0.45 -15.95
N VAL A 129 2.27 0.88 -16.53
CA VAL A 129 1.38 0.01 -17.33
C VAL A 129 1.86 0.04 -18.78
N MET A 130 2.33 -1.10 -19.29
CA MET A 130 2.76 -1.30 -20.69
C MET A 130 1.74 -2.18 -21.42
N ASP A 131 1.98 -2.54 -22.68
CA ASP A 131 0.99 -3.30 -23.47
C ASP A 131 0.67 -4.68 -22.87
N THR A 132 1.69 -5.41 -22.41
CA THR A 132 1.54 -6.80 -21.91
C THR A 132 1.94 -6.99 -20.46
N THR A 133 2.57 -5.98 -19.84
CA THR A 133 3.08 -6.09 -18.47
C THR A 133 2.77 -4.83 -17.67
N VAL A 134 2.67 -5.01 -16.36
CA VAL A 134 2.66 -3.91 -15.39
C VAL A 134 3.91 -4.04 -14.53
N GLU A 135 4.60 -2.93 -14.34
CA GLU A 135 5.77 -2.85 -13.48
C GLU A 135 5.49 -1.98 -12.26
N TRP A 136 5.80 -2.51 -11.09
CA TRP A 136 5.94 -1.73 -9.87
C TRP A 136 7.43 -1.54 -9.63
N ARG A 137 7.97 -0.41 -10.06
CA ARG A 137 9.40 -0.12 -9.99
C ARG A 137 9.76 0.54 -8.68
N ASN A 138 10.91 0.15 -8.15
CA ASN A 138 11.48 0.71 -6.93
C ASN A 138 10.45 0.76 -5.80
N ILE A 139 9.76 -0.35 -5.55
CA ILE A 139 8.87 -0.49 -4.40
C ILE A 139 9.69 -0.23 -3.15
N GLY A 140 9.26 0.72 -2.33
CA GLY A 140 9.95 1.13 -1.11
C GLY A 140 9.06 2.04 -0.28
N TYR A 141 9.58 2.53 0.84
CA TYR A 141 8.89 3.47 1.71
C TYR A 141 9.14 4.91 1.26
N GLN A 142 8.11 5.75 1.37
CA GLN A 142 8.16 7.17 1.04
C GLN A 142 7.17 7.93 1.93
N ASP A 143 7.49 9.17 2.28
CA ASP A 143 6.54 10.13 2.85
C ASP A 143 6.39 11.34 1.92
N ALA A 144 5.33 12.14 2.12
CA ALA A 144 5.05 13.28 1.26
C ALA A 144 6.02 14.46 1.45
N ASN A 145 6.84 14.46 2.51
CA ASN A 145 7.75 15.56 2.82
C ASN A 145 9.14 15.39 2.18
N HIS A 146 9.48 14.17 1.73
CA HIS A 146 10.78 13.84 1.16
C HIS A 146 10.63 13.15 -0.20
N PRO A 147 11.51 13.48 -1.18
CA PRO A 147 11.55 12.73 -2.43
C PRO A 147 11.93 11.27 -2.16
N PHE A 148 11.50 10.37 -3.04
CA PHE A 148 11.89 8.97 -2.94
C PHE A 148 13.41 8.77 -3.06
N ASP A 149 14.01 8.04 -2.11
CA ASP A 149 15.41 7.65 -2.13
C ASP A 149 15.54 6.12 -2.28
N ILE A 150 16.41 5.67 -3.19
CA ILE A 150 16.70 4.24 -3.38
C ILE A 150 17.55 3.69 -2.23
N GLU A 151 18.35 4.54 -1.57
CA GLU A 151 19.23 4.17 -0.46
C GLU A 151 18.48 4.31 0.88
N GLN A 152 17.52 3.42 1.10
CA GLN A 152 16.66 3.44 2.28
C GLN A 152 16.88 2.23 3.20
N GLU A 153 16.45 2.36 4.45
CA GLU A 153 16.59 1.32 5.49
C GLU A 153 15.69 0.10 5.26
N VAL A 154 14.75 0.16 4.31
CA VAL A 154 13.88 -0.94 3.90
C VAL A 154 14.30 -1.44 2.51
N PRO A 155 14.16 -2.74 2.19
CA PRO A 155 14.50 -3.24 0.87
C PRO A 155 13.75 -2.50 -0.25
N VAL A 156 14.49 -2.14 -1.30
CA VAL A 156 13.92 -1.61 -2.54
C VAL A 156 14.00 -2.66 -3.64
N PHE A 157 12.89 -2.93 -4.29
CA PHE A 157 12.81 -3.96 -5.33
C PHE A 157 11.79 -3.61 -6.42
N THR A 158 11.83 -4.36 -7.52
CA THR A 158 10.88 -4.19 -8.63
C THR A 158 10.11 -5.48 -8.86
N LEU A 159 8.82 -5.35 -9.14
CA LEU A 159 7.96 -6.46 -9.55
C LEU A 159 7.43 -6.22 -10.95
N ARG A 160 7.30 -7.32 -11.71
CA ARG A 160 6.70 -7.35 -13.03
C ARG A 160 5.52 -8.30 -12.98
N PHE A 161 4.40 -7.91 -13.58
CA PHE A 161 3.19 -8.72 -13.65
C PHE A 161 2.76 -8.90 -15.10
N ASP A 162 2.11 -10.01 -15.41
CA ASP A 162 1.27 -10.09 -16.60
C ASP A 162 0.13 -9.06 -16.48
N ARG A 163 -0.08 -8.24 -17.51
CA ARG A 163 -1.05 -7.15 -17.44
C ARG A 163 -2.49 -7.66 -17.31
N ALA A 164 -2.87 -8.70 -18.04
CA ALA A 164 -4.24 -9.19 -18.02
C ALA A 164 -4.59 -9.76 -16.64
N GLN A 165 -3.67 -10.52 -16.05
CA GLN A 165 -3.80 -11.04 -14.69
C GLN A 165 -3.89 -9.90 -13.67
N TYR A 166 -2.97 -8.92 -13.75
CA TYR A 166 -2.94 -7.75 -12.88
C TYR A 166 -4.24 -6.95 -12.92
N GLU A 167 -4.67 -6.53 -14.11
CA GLU A 167 -5.88 -5.73 -14.28
C GLU A 167 -7.13 -6.50 -13.84
N THR A 168 -7.19 -7.81 -14.07
CA THR A 168 -8.32 -8.63 -13.60
C THR A 168 -8.45 -8.57 -12.08
N THR A 169 -7.34 -8.71 -11.34
CA THR A 169 -7.33 -8.62 -9.87
C THR A 169 -7.79 -7.23 -9.41
N VAL A 170 -7.19 -6.17 -9.94
CA VAL A 170 -7.49 -4.79 -9.52
C VAL A 170 -8.91 -4.37 -9.90
N ARG A 171 -9.38 -4.70 -11.12
CA ARG A 171 -10.74 -4.38 -11.58
C ARG A 171 -11.82 -5.16 -10.82
N THR A 172 -11.53 -6.38 -10.38
CA THR A 172 -12.45 -7.16 -9.54
C THR A 172 -12.66 -6.47 -8.19
N LEU A 173 -11.59 -5.98 -7.56
CA LEU A 173 -11.70 -5.19 -6.34
C LEU A 173 -12.43 -3.87 -6.58
N LEU A 174 -12.09 -3.17 -7.67
CA LEU A 174 -12.75 -1.92 -8.02
C LEU A 174 -14.27 -2.13 -8.19
N ALA A 175 -14.69 -3.18 -8.87
CA ALA A 175 -16.11 -3.53 -9.03
C ALA A 175 -16.81 -3.81 -7.70
N VAL A 176 -16.11 -4.40 -6.72
CA VAL A 176 -16.66 -4.63 -5.37
C VAL A 176 -16.76 -3.32 -4.58
N TRP A 177 -15.79 -2.42 -4.71
CA TRP A 177 -15.75 -1.17 -3.94
C TRP A 177 -16.64 -0.06 -4.49
N ILE A 178 -17.00 -0.10 -5.77
CA ILE A 178 -17.96 0.86 -6.35
C ILE A 178 -19.42 0.40 -6.23
N ALA A 179 -19.67 -0.85 -5.81
CA ALA A 179 -21.01 -1.43 -5.71
C ALA A 179 -21.71 -1.00 -4.41
#